data_AF-A0A842W4I0-F1
#
_entry.id   AF-A0A842W4I0-F1
#
_cell.length_a   1.000
_cell.length_b   1.000
_cell.length_c   1.000
_cell.angle_alpha   90.00
_cell.angle_beta   90.00
_cell.angle_gamma   90.00
#
_symmetry.space_group_name_H-M   'P 1'
#
loop_
_entity.id
_entity.type
_entity.pdbx_description
1 polymer ?
#
loop_
_entity_poly.entity_id
_entity_poly.type
_entity_poly.pdbx_seq_one_letter_code
_entity_poly.pdbx_strand_id
1 'polypeptide(L)'
;MGKKIQTEVDSLVSLIQVEEKISVRDAAKKLSVPTSTVSEWASFLEEEGVINIEYKFTTPFLVKKKLSTEQIKQLKGKVKEEKDLFDRKSKSTLTYLNKLEEEVETLKELFDDLGKNFKSKLSTAKKEFKELKKAEKEKEKLNKEVIDSKQKFMKQVEDINKHLLEEQKSYKGISSFLYNQSKIESEVLDIQEDEFELIKKTDKMLSKKLKTLKKALDKKKSKVIKKKKKSIGESKSNLKRLESKYTKLKDALDKDKKKMEELLKKNKEQEKQIEILKKDVISKIDTESKKFDKTIDDVEKVPSRLKSLMRKKNKILKILNKVRYNESMLKEKLLDLMKKGSTINLKDDSQDIIKEIEELETGLDDITKKKSFFEKEVKKIFDLLKIR
;
A
#
# COMPACT_ATOMS: atom_id res chain seq x y z
N MET A 1 49.63 30.42 -29.72
CA MET A 1 50.45 29.96 -30.86
C MET A 1 51.66 29.23 -30.30
N GLY A 2 51.67 27.89 -30.34
CA GLY A 2 52.81 27.11 -29.84
C GLY A 2 53.98 27.22 -30.81
N LYS A 3 55.18 27.56 -30.32
CA LYS A 3 56.41 27.45 -31.10
C LYS A 3 56.61 25.96 -31.44
N LYS A 4 56.49 25.59 -32.72
CA LYS A 4 56.93 24.27 -33.20
C LYS A 4 58.43 24.16 -32.86
N ILE A 5 58.80 23.15 -32.10
CA ILE A 5 60.20 22.82 -31.86
C ILE A 5 60.72 22.27 -33.20
N GLN A 6 61.51 23.06 -33.92
CA GLN A 6 62.19 22.60 -35.13
C GLN A 6 63.44 21.82 -34.72
N THR A 7 63.56 20.60 -35.22
CA THR A 7 64.79 19.81 -35.09
C THR A 7 65.76 20.17 -36.21
N GLU A 8 67.04 19.83 -36.04
CA GLU A 8 68.06 20.06 -37.07
C GLU A 8 67.79 19.23 -38.34
N VAL A 9 67.13 18.07 -38.20
CA VAL A 9 66.65 17.24 -39.32
C VAL A 9 65.56 17.96 -40.13
N ASP A 10 64.62 18.66 -39.47
CA ASP A 10 63.59 19.45 -40.16
C ASP A 10 64.21 20.59 -40.99
N SER A 11 65.33 21.13 -40.51
CA SER A 11 66.09 22.17 -41.21
C SER A 11 66.74 21.61 -42.49
N LEU A 12 67.20 20.35 -42.47
CA LEU A 12 67.70 19.66 -43.66
C LEU A 12 66.58 19.41 -44.69
N VAL A 13 65.41 18.93 -44.25
CA VAL A 13 64.26 18.73 -45.14
C VAL A 13 63.81 20.05 -45.77
N SER A 14 63.73 21.12 -44.98
CA SER A 14 63.38 22.46 -45.47
C SER A 14 64.39 22.97 -46.50
N LEU A 15 65.68 22.71 -46.27
CA LEU A 15 66.75 23.10 -47.20
C LEU A 15 66.64 22.36 -48.55
N ILE A 16 66.35 21.06 -48.51
CA ILE A 16 66.15 20.24 -49.71
C ILE A 16 64.89 20.67 -50.47
N GLN A 17 63.84 21.12 -49.76
CA GLN A 17 62.63 21.67 -50.38
C GLN A 17 62.89 22.97 -51.13
N VAL A 18 63.74 23.85 -50.60
CA VAL A 18 64.07 25.15 -51.21
C VAL A 18 65.01 24.98 -52.39
N GLU A 19 66.04 24.17 -52.24
CA GLU A 19 67.12 24.04 -53.24
C GLU A 19 66.80 23.00 -54.33
N GLU A 20 65.75 22.20 -54.14
CA GLU A 20 65.33 21.01 -54.92
C GLU A 20 66.35 19.86 -54.98
N LYS A 21 67.63 20.20 -55.06
CA LYS A 21 68.79 19.31 -55.16
C LYS A 21 70.02 19.96 -54.55
N ILE A 22 70.57 19.35 -53.50
CA ILE A 22 71.76 19.86 -52.81
C ILE A 22 72.76 18.74 -52.52
N SER A 23 74.06 19.00 -52.67
CA SER A 23 75.07 17.99 -52.29
C SER A 23 75.13 17.84 -50.76
N VAL A 24 75.45 16.65 -50.26
CA VAL A 24 75.59 16.44 -48.79
C VAL A 24 76.62 17.39 -48.18
N ARG A 25 77.70 17.71 -48.92
CA ARG A 25 78.75 18.63 -48.47
C ARG A 25 78.26 20.07 -48.40
N ASP A 26 77.44 20.51 -49.35
CA ASP A 26 76.89 21.87 -49.36
C ASP A 26 75.76 22.04 -48.34
N ALA A 27 74.96 21.01 -48.13
CA ALA A 27 73.97 20.96 -47.05
C ALA A 27 74.65 21.04 -45.67
N ALA A 28 75.73 20.28 -45.47
CA ALA A 28 76.55 20.35 -44.25
C ALA A 28 77.12 21.75 -43.99
N LYS A 29 77.60 22.44 -45.03
CA LYS A 29 78.07 23.83 -44.92
C LYS A 29 76.93 24.80 -44.56
N LYS A 30 75.76 24.68 -45.19
CA LYS A 30 74.62 25.58 -44.95
C LYS A 30 74.01 25.38 -43.57
N LEU A 31 73.96 24.15 -43.08
CA LEU A 31 73.43 23.81 -41.75
C LEU A 31 74.48 23.91 -40.63
N SER A 32 75.75 24.16 -40.96
CA SER A 32 76.87 24.22 -40.02
C SER A 32 77.05 22.93 -39.19
N VAL A 33 76.81 21.77 -39.80
CA VAL A 33 76.94 20.45 -39.16
C VAL A 33 77.96 19.56 -39.89
N PRO A 34 78.59 18.57 -39.23
CA PRO A 34 79.51 17.65 -39.88
C PRO A 34 78.88 16.89 -41.05
N THR A 35 79.66 16.62 -42.09
CA THR A 35 79.19 15.94 -43.31
C THR A 35 78.73 14.49 -43.03
N SER A 36 79.31 13.85 -42.02
CA SER A 36 78.88 12.53 -41.53
C SER A 36 77.45 12.59 -40.97
N THR A 37 77.13 13.60 -40.16
CA THR A 37 75.80 13.80 -39.56
C THR A 37 74.73 14.02 -40.63
N VAL A 38 75.01 14.84 -41.65
CA VAL A 38 74.08 15.03 -42.77
C VAL A 38 73.91 13.74 -43.59
N SER A 39 74.95 12.91 -43.69
CA SER A 39 74.86 11.61 -44.38
C SER A 39 73.97 10.62 -43.62
N GLU A 40 74.09 10.58 -42.29
CA GLU A 40 73.23 9.77 -41.42
C GLU A 40 71.77 10.22 -41.51
N TRP A 41 71.51 11.53 -41.41
CA TRP A 41 70.17 12.08 -41.59
C TRP A 41 69.62 11.80 -42.98
N ALA A 42 70.43 11.94 -44.01
CA ALA A 42 70.01 11.66 -45.39
C ALA A 42 69.67 10.19 -45.59
N SER A 43 70.46 9.28 -45.03
CA SER A 43 70.20 7.84 -45.10
C SER A 43 68.90 7.49 -44.37
N PHE A 44 68.70 8.04 -43.18
CA PHE A 44 67.44 7.89 -42.43
C PHE A 44 66.24 8.45 -43.21
N LEU A 45 66.36 9.64 -43.80
CA LEU A 45 65.29 10.27 -44.59
C LEU A 45 65.04 9.54 -45.92
N GLU A 46 66.03 8.85 -46.48
CA GLU A 46 65.86 7.99 -47.66
C GLU A 46 65.15 6.67 -47.30
N GLU A 47 65.51 6.06 -46.17
CA GLU A 47 64.82 4.88 -45.61
C GLU A 47 63.34 5.18 -45.31
N GLU A 48 63.06 6.34 -44.71
CA GLU A 48 61.70 6.85 -44.48
C GLU A 48 61.02 7.37 -45.78
N GLY A 49 61.75 7.36 -46.90
CA GLY A 49 61.23 7.72 -48.21
C GLY A 49 60.87 9.19 -48.39
N VAL A 50 61.45 10.09 -47.59
CA VAL A 50 61.24 11.54 -47.64
C VAL A 50 62.07 12.17 -48.77
N ILE A 51 63.28 11.66 -48.98
CA ILE A 51 64.22 12.13 -50.01
C ILE A 51 64.79 10.95 -50.80
N ASN A 52 65.41 11.22 -51.94
CA ASN A 52 66.26 10.26 -52.66
C ASN A 52 67.71 10.76 -52.65
N ILE A 53 68.66 9.85 -52.49
CA ILE A 53 70.09 10.14 -52.64
C ILE A 53 70.50 9.78 -54.07
N GLU A 54 70.73 10.80 -54.90
CA GLU A 54 71.24 10.63 -56.26
C GLU A 54 72.76 10.82 -56.29
N TYR A 55 73.50 9.83 -56.77
CA TYR A 55 74.94 9.95 -56.95
C TYR A 55 75.28 10.52 -58.32
N LYS A 56 76.01 11.65 -58.35
CA LYS A 56 76.67 12.15 -59.56
C LYS A 56 78.18 12.00 -59.37
N PHE A 57 78.78 11.04 -60.08
CA PHE A 57 80.14 10.54 -59.82
C PHE A 57 80.26 10.01 -58.39
N THR A 58 81.17 10.57 -57.58
CA THR A 58 81.40 10.18 -56.18
C THR A 58 80.65 11.06 -55.18
N THR A 59 79.85 12.03 -55.65
CA THR A 59 79.19 13.01 -54.79
C THR A 59 77.70 12.68 -54.62
N PRO A 60 77.23 12.39 -53.39
CA PRO A 60 75.81 12.21 -53.11
C PRO A 60 75.06 13.55 -53.13
N PHE A 61 73.96 13.60 -53.86
CA PHE A 61 73.01 14.71 -53.89
C PHE A 61 71.69 14.29 -53.25
N LEU A 62 71.22 15.11 -52.33
CA LEU A 62 69.92 14.97 -51.70
C LEU A 62 68.91 15.64 -52.60
N VAL A 63 67.97 14.85 -53.12
CA VAL A 63 66.93 15.32 -54.03
C VAL A 63 65.58 15.05 -53.39
N LYS A 64 64.66 16.03 -53.49
CA LYS A 64 63.27 15.80 -53.09
C LYS A 64 62.73 14.59 -53.86
N LYS A 65 62.25 13.57 -53.15
CA LYS A 65 61.61 12.42 -53.78
C LYS A 65 60.34 12.90 -54.48
N LYS A 66 60.41 13.07 -55.80
CA LYS A 66 59.21 13.29 -56.62
C LYS A 66 58.54 11.92 -56.74
N LEU A 67 57.51 11.68 -55.93
CA LEU A 67 56.63 10.52 -56.09
C LEU A 67 56.25 10.42 -57.56
N SER A 68 56.38 9.23 -58.15
CA SER A 68 56.01 9.07 -59.56
C SER A 68 54.52 9.37 -59.72
N THR A 69 54.11 9.85 -60.89
CA THR A 69 52.70 10.08 -61.20
C THR A 69 51.85 8.83 -60.99
N GLU A 70 52.42 7.64 -61.17
CA GLU A 70 51.80 6.35 -60.88
C GLU A 70 51.64 6.10 -59.39
N GLN A 71 52.66 6.38 -58.57
CA GLN A 71 52.59 6.26 -57.11
C GLN A 71 51.56 7.23 -56.53
N ILE A 72 51.52 8.48 -57.00
CA ILE A 72 50.50 9.46 -56.63
C ILE A 72 49.11 8.96 -57.03
N LYS A 73 48.96 8.35 -58.21
CA LYS A 73 47.69 7.79 -58.68
C LYS A 73 47.23 6.60 -57.83
N GLN A 74 48.15 5.70 -57.45
CA GLN A 74 47.86 4.59 -56.54
C GLN A 74 47.50 5.08 -55.14
N LEU A 75 48.24 6.04 -54.59
CA LEU A 75 47.95 6.68 -53.31
C LEU A 75 46.58 7.37 -53.32
N LYS A 76 46.27 8.17 -54.35
CA LYS A 76 44.95 8.78 -54.53
C LYS A 76 43.84 7.73 -54.64
N GLY A 77 44.13 6.59 -55.27
CA GLY A 77 43.22 5.43 -55.33
C GLY A 77 42.92 4.86 -53.95
N LYS A 78 43.96 4.52 -53.17
CA LYS A 78 43.83 3.99 -51.80
C LYS A 78 43.10 4.98 -50.88
N VAL A 79 43.51 6.25 -50.91
CA VAL A 79 42.86 7.35 -50.16
C VAL A 79 41.37 7.44 -50.50
N LYS A 80 41.01 7.31 -51.78
CA LYS A 80 39.61 7.34 -52.21
C LYS A 80 38.83 6.13 -51.70
N GLU A 81 39.42 4.93 -51.76
CA GLU A 81 38.80 3.70 -51.26
C GLU A 81 38.60 3.75 -49.74
N GLU A 82 39.60 4.17 -48.98
CA GLU A 82 39.53 4.33 -47.52
C GLU A 82 38.51 5.39 -47.13
N LYS A 83 38.45 6.51 -47.86
CA LYS A 83 37.41 7.53 -47.69
C LYS A 83 36.01 6.98 -47.97
N ASP A 84 35.81 6.26 -49.07
CA ASP A 84 34.51 5.68 -49.41
C ASP A 84 34.07 4.65 -48.35
N LEU A 85 35.01 3.87 -47.82
CA LEU A 85 34.78 2.96 -46.69
C LEU A 85 34.40 3.72 -45.42
N PHE A 86 35.13 4.79 -45.10
CA PHE A 86 34.84 5.67 -43.97
C PHE A 86 33.44 6.30 -44.08
N ASP A 87 33.07 6.83 -45.25
CA ASP A 87 31.76 7.44 -45.49
C ASP A 87 30.63 6.42 -45.34
N ARG A 88 30.81 5.20 -45.85
CA ARG A 88 29.84 4.10 -45.69
C ARG A 88 29.68 3.70 -44.24
N LYS A 89 30.78 3.49 -43.50
CA LYS A 89 30.75 3.16 -42.07
C LYS A 89 30.11 4.26 -41.24
N SER A 90 30.41 5.53 -41.55
CA SER A 90 29.84 6.70 -40.88
C SER A 90 28.34 6.80 -41.12
N LYS A 91 27.88 6.68 -42.38
CA LYS A 91 26.44 6.69 -42.71
C LYS A 91 25.69 5.55 -42.03
N SER A 92 26.22 4.33 -42.07
CA SER A 92 25.61 3.17 -41.41
C SER A 92 25.49 3.39 -39.89
N THR A 93 26.53 3.94 -39.26
CA THR A 93 26.52 4.27 -37.83
C THR A 93 25.50 5.36 -37.51
N LEU A 94 25.39 6.39 -38.36
CA LEU A 94 24.41 7.46 -38.19
C LEU A 94 22.96 6.93 -38.29
N THR A 95 22.66 6.12 -39.30
CA THR A 95 21.34 5.49 -39.46
C THR A 95 20.98 4.64 -38.24
N TYR A 96 21.95 3.89 -37.71
CA TYR A 96 21.75 3.10 -36.50
C TYR A 96 21.46 3.97 -35.27
N LEU A 97 22.19 5.08 -35.08
CA LEU A 97 21.95 6.01 -33.98
C LEU A 97 20.55 6.67 -34.09
N ASN A 98 20.10 6.99 -35.31
CA ASN A 98 18.75 7.53 -35.51
C ASN A 98 17.66 6.52 -35.16
N LYS A 99 17.83 5.24 -35.56
CA LYS A 99 16.87 4.19 -35.18
C LYS A 99 16.80 4.00 -33.66
N LEU A 100 17.94 4.05 -32.99
CA LEU A 100 17.99 4.00 -31.53
C LEU A 100 17.29 5.19 -30.87
N GLU A 101 17.41 6.39 -31.43
CA GLU A 101 16.70 7.58 -30.95
C GLU A 101 15.18 7.34 -30.96
N GLU A 102 14.66 6.80 -32.06
CA GLU A 102 13.24 6.44 -32.19
C GLU A 102 12.82 5.37 -31.15
N GLU A 103 13.65 4.32 -30.96
CA GLU A 103 13.41 3.29 -29.94
C GLU A 103 13.43 3.87 -28.52
N VAL A 104 14.30 4.85 -28.24
CA VAL A 104 14.35 5.54 -26.93
C VAL A 104 13.13 6.43 -26.72
N GLU A 105 12.66 7.13 -27.74
CA GLU A 105 11.49 8.02 -27.63
C GLU A 105 10.19 7.21 -27.45
N THR A 106 10.00 6.12 -28.19
CA THR A 106 8.86 5.20 -27.97
C THR A 106 8.85 4.61 -26.56
N LEU A 107 10.03 4.27 -26.03
CA LEU A 107 10.17 3.74 -24.68
C LEU A 107 9.82 4.79 -23.61
N LYS A 108 10.12 6.06 -23.87
CA LYS A 108 9.73 7.20 -23.02
C LYS A 108 8.21 7.42 -23.03
N GLU A 109 7.57 7.37 -24.21
CA GLU A 109 6.11 7.47 -24.33
C GLU A 109 5.40 6.37 -23.54
N LEU A 110 5.85 5.11 -23.68
CA LEU A 110 5.33 3.98 -22.89
C LEU A 110 5.49 4.21 -21.38
N PHE A 111 6.60 4.80 -20.95
CA PHE A 111 6.83 5.13 -19.54
C PHE A 111 5.90 6.21 -19.01
N ASP A 112 5.62 7.22 -19.84
CA ASP A 112 4.71 8.31 -19.49
C ASP A 112 3.27 7.83 -19.40
N ASP A 113 2.83 6.99 -20.34
CA ASP A 113 1.50 6.40 -20.32
C ASP A 113 1.31 5.41 -19.16
N LEU A 114 2.33 4.60 -18.86
CA LEU A 114 2.34 3.77 -17.66
C LEU A 114 2.27 4.64 -16.40
N GLY A 115 2.94 5.79 -16.38
CA GLY A 115 2.85 6.79 -15.32
C GLY A 115 1.44 7.37 -15.16
N LYS A 116 0.77 7.73 -16.26
CA LYS A 116 -0.61 8.25 -16.25
C LYS A 116 -1.61 7.21 -15.75
N ASN A 117 -1.57 6.00 -16.31
CA ASN A 117 -2.44 4.88 -15.92
C ASN A 117 -2.22 4.47 -14.46
N PHE A 118 -0.98 4.54 -13.98
CA PHE A 118 -0.68 4.27 -12.59
C PHE A 118 -1.22 5.38 -11.66
N LYS A 119 -1.06 6.64 -12.04
CA LYS A 119 -1.57 7.80 -11.27
C LYS A 119 -3.10 7.78 -11.17
N SER A 120 -3.80 7.42 -12.24
CA SER A 120 -5.26 7.30 -12.21
C SER A 120 -5.70 6.17 -11.27
N LYS A 121 -5.13 4.96 -11.40
CA LYS A 121 -5.43 3.83 -10.50
C LYS A 121 -5.11 4.14 -9.03
N LEU A 122 -3.97 4.80 -8.77
CA LEU A 122 -3.60 5.25 -7.42
C LEU A 122 -4.61 6.25 -6.87
N SER A 123 -5.14 7.15 -7.70
CA SER A 123 -6.15 8.11 -7.27
C SER A 123 -7.47 7.44 -6.90
N THR A 124 -7.88 6.40 -7.64
CA THR A 124 -9.06 5.58 -7.33
C THR A 124 -8.87 4.80 -6.04
N ALA A 125 -7.74 4.08 -5.89
CA ALA A 125 -7.41 3.37 -4.66
C ALA A 125 -7.35 4.30 -3.43
N LYS A 126 -6.87 5.53 -3.60
CA LYS A 126 -6.86 6.54 -2.53
C LYS A 126 -8.27 7.02 -2.15
N LYS A 127 -9.21 7.06 -3.10
CA LYS A 127 -10.63 7.36 -2.82
C LYS A 127 -11.28 6.19 -2.08
N GLU A 128 -11.11 4.96 -2.58
CA GLU A 128 -11.61 3.74 -1.94
C GLU A 128 -11.07 3.60 -0.51
N PHE A 129 -9.78 3.86 -0.29
CA PHE A 129 -9.19 3.85 1.05
C PHE A 129 -9.78 4.92 1.99
N LYS A 130 -10.15 6.10 1.46
CA LYS A 130 -10.83 7.13 2.24
C LYS A 130 -12.26 6.71 2.61
N GLU A 131 -12.98 6.07 1.71
CA GLU A 131 -14.32 5.55 1.95
C GLU A 131 -14.28 4.42 2.98
N LEU A 132 -13.33 3.49 2.85
CA LEU A 132 -13.08 2.42 3.81
C LEU A 132 -12.79 2.98 5.21
N LYS A 133 -11.94 4.01 5.30
CA LYS A 133 -11.65 4.70 6.57
C LYS A 133 -12.88 5.42 7.16
N LYS A 134 -13.84 5.85 6.33
CA LYS A 134 -15.11 6.41 6.82
C LYS A 134 -16.02 5.30 7.36
N ALA A 135 -16.18 4.20 6.61
CA ALA A 135 -16.96 3.04 7.02
C ALA A 135 -16.45 2.43 8.34
N GLU A 136 -15.12 2.36 8.52
CA GLU A 136 -14.50 1.91 9.77
C GLU A 136 -14.87 2.80 10.96
N LYS A 137 -14.83 4.13 10.79
CA LYS A 137 -15.28 5.07 11.83
C LYS A 137 -16.77 4.97 12.14
N GLU A 138 -17.60 4.73 11.14
CA GLU A 138 -19.03 4.50 11.33
C GLU A 138 -19.30 3.20 12.08
N LYS A 139 -18.57 2.12 11.75
CA LYS A 139 -18.61 0.85 12.51
C LYS A 139 -18.21 1.06 13.96
N GLU A 140 -17.13 1.79 14.24
CA GLU A 140 -16.72 2.12 15.61
C GLU A 140 -17.79 2.89 16.38
N LYS A 141 -18.47 3.85 15.73
CA LYS A 141 -19.56 4.62 16.34
C LYS A 141 -20.76 3.72 16.65
N LEU A 142 -21.19 2.89 15.71
CA LEU A 142 -22.29 1.93 15.91
C LEU A 142 -21.98 0.94 17.03
N ASN A 143 -20.74 0.44 17.10
CA ASN A 143 -20.32 -0.46 18.17
C ASN A 143 -20.44 0.22 19.55
N LYS A 144 -20.08 1.51 19.67
CA LYS A 144 -20.27 2.27 20.91
C LYS A 144 -21.75 2.40 21.26
N GLU A 145 -22.61 2.76 20.30
CA GLU A 145 -24.06 2.87 20.51
C GLU A 145 -24.69 1.54 20.96
N VAL A 146 -24.25 0.41 20.39
CA VAL A 146 -24.68 -0.94 20.80
C VAL A 146 -24.24 -1.27 22.22
N ILE A 147 -23.01 -0.93 22.59
CA ILE A 147 -22.50 -1.14 23.96
C ILE A 147 -23.31 -0.29 24.96
N ASP A 148 -23.56 0.98 24.65
CA ASP A 148 -24.32 1.89 25.51
C ASP A 148 -25.77 1.44 25.67
N SER A 149 -26.42 1.01 24.58
CA SER A 149 -27.77 0.45 24.58
C SER A 149 -27.84 -0.82 25.43
N LYS A 150 -26.86 -1.72 25.29
CA LYS A 150 -26.75 -2.93 26.12
C LYS A 150 -26.62 -2.57 27.60
N GLN A 151 -25.80 -1.59 27.97
CA GLN A 151 -25.66 -1.16 29.36
C GLN A 151 -26.94 -0.57 29.93
N LYS A 152 -27.66 0.27 29.16
CA LYS A 152 -28.96 0.82 29.58
C LYS A 152 -29.99 -0.28 29.82
N PHE A 153 -30.07 -1.25 28.90
CA PHE A 153 -30.97 -2.39 29.03
C PHE A 153 -30.64 -3.25 30.26
N MET A 154 -29.37 -3.54 30.50
CA MET A 154 -28.94 -4.30 31.69
C MET A 154 -29.38 -3.60 32.99
N LYS A 155 -29.24 -2.27 33.08
CA LYS A 155 -29.73 -1.50 34.23
C LYS A 155 -31.24 -1.61 34.42
N GLN A 156 -32.01 -1.52 33.33
CA GLN A 156 -33.47 -1.71 33.40
C GLN A 156 -33.85 -3.10 33.89
N VAL A 157 -33.14 -4.14 33.45
CA VAL A 157 -33.35 -5.51 33.93
C VAL A 157 -33.03 -5.64 35.41
N GLU A 158 -31.94 -5.02 35.88
CA GLU A 158 -31.57 -4.98 37.30
C GLU A 158 -32.65 -4.28 38.15
N ASP A 159 -33.15 -3.14 37.69
CA ASP A 159 -34.22 -2.38 38.38
C ASP A 159 -35.53 -3.19 38.45
N ILE A 160 -35.93 -3.84 37.36
CA ILE A 160 -37.11 -4.72 37.33
C ILE A 160 -36.95 -5.88 38.31
N ASN A 161 -35.77 -6.53 38.32
CA ASN A 161 -35.51 -7.64 39.24
C ASN A 161 -35.54 -7.19 40.71
N LYS A 162 -35.05 -5.99 41.01
CA LYS A 162 -35.14 -5.40 42.34
C LYS A 162 -36.59 -5.19 42.78
N HIS A 163 -37.41 -4.58 41.94
CA HIS A 163 -38.84 -4.39 42.21
C HIS A 163 -39.58 -5.72 42.40
N LEU A 164 -39.28 -6.73 41.57
CA LEU A 164 -39.85 -8.06 41.68
C LEU A 164 -39.52 -8.71 43.03
N LEU A 165 -38.28 -8.57 43.50
CA LEU A 165 -37.85 -9.09 44.80
C LEU A 165 -38.54 -8.37 45.97
N GLU A 166 -38.73 -7.05 45.86
CA GLU A 166 -39.46 -6.24 46.85
C GLU A 166 -40.94 -6.66 46.93
N GLU A 167 -41.62 -6.81 45.79
CA GLU A 167 -43.00 -7.30 45.73
C GLU A 167 -43.11 -8.72 46.30
N GLN A 168 -42.19 -9.63 45.94
CA GLN A 168 -42.20 -10.99 46.47
C GLN A 168 -42.05 -11.02 47.99
N LYS A 169 -41.21 -10.14 48.58
CA LYS A 169 -41.10 -10.00 50.04
C LYS A 169 -42.38 -9.46 50.66
N SER A 170 -43.00 -8.45 50.05
CA SER A 170 -44.28 -7.89 50.49
C SER A 170 -45.38 -8.96 50.52
N TYR A 171 -45.52 -9.74 49.44
CA TYR A 171 -46.49 -10.83 49.36
C TYR A 171 -46.25 -11.93 50.40
N LYS A 172 -44.99 -12.32 50.64
CA LYS A 172 -44.67 -13.27 51.73
C LYS A 172 -45.09 -12.71 53.09
N GLY A 173 -44.85 -11.43 53.33
CA GLY A 173 -45.29 -10.73 54.54
C GLY A 173 -46.81 -10.80 54.73
N ILE A 174 -47.58 -10.38 53.73
CA ILE A 174 -49.06 -10.42 53.74
C ILE A 174 -49.56 -11.85 53.95
N SER A 175 -49.00 -12.83 53.24
CA SER A 175 -49.40 -14.23 53.37
C SER A 175 -49.17 -14.77 54.78
N SER A 176 -48.03 -14.46 55.40
CA SER A 176 -47.71 -14.86 56.77
C SER A 176 -48.64 -14.20 57.80
N PHE A 177 -48.97 -12.92 57.63
CA PHE A 177 -49.90 -12.19 58.47
C PHE A 177 -51.31 -12.80 58.40
N LEU A 178 -51.82 -13.07 57.20
CA LEU A 178 -53.15 -13.68 57.00
C LEU A 178 -53.23 -15.09 57.57
N TYR A 179 -52.16 -15.89 57.43
CA TYR A 179 -52.10 -17.22 58.02
C TYR A 179 -52.20 -17.17 59.56
N ASN A 180 -51.42 -16.29 60.20
CA ASN A 180 -51.45 -16.11 61.65
C ASN A 180 -52.81 -15.61 62.15
N GLN A 181 -53.40 -14.63 61.44
CA GLN A 181 -54.72 -14.10 61.77
C GLN A 181 -55.80 -15.19 61.68
N SER A 182 -55.78 -16.00 60.61
CA SER A 182 -56.71 -17.12 60.44
C SER A 182 -56.59 -18.16 61.55
N LYS A 183 -55.37 -18.43 62.02
CA LYS A 183 -55.12 -19.36 63.12
C LYS A 183 -55.72 -18.84 64.43
N ILE A 184 -55.46 -17.58 64.77
CA ILE A 184 -56.00 -16.93 65.97
C ILE A 184 -57.53 -16.95 65.94
N GLU A 185 -58.14 -16.61 64.81
CA GLU A 185 -59.61 -16.61 64.70
C GLU A 185 -60.23 -18.00 64.80
N SER A 186 -59.54 -19.04 64.30
CA SER A 186 -59.97 -20.43 64.50
C SER A 186 -59.95 -20.82 65.97
N GLU A 187 -58.86 -20.52 66.69
CA GLU A 187 -58.74 -20.81 68.12
C GLU A 187 -59.80 -20.05 68.95
N VAL A 188 -60.07 -18.79 68.61
CA VAL A 188 -61.15 -18.01 69.23
C VAL A 188 -62.52 -18.62 68.96
N LEU A 189 -62.75 -19.12 67.73
CA LEU A 189 -64.00 -19.79 67.38
C LEU A 189 -64.20 -21.06 68.21
N ASP A 190 -63.17 -21.90 68.35
CA ASP A 190 -63.21 -23.12 69.14
C ASP A 190 -63.55 -22.82 70.61
N ILE A 191 -62.90 -21.82 71.22
CA ILE A 191 -63.21 -21.36 72.58
C ILE A 191 -64.66 -20.89 72.68
N GLN A 192 -65.16 -20.14 71.69
CA GLN A 192 -66.54 -19.67 71.68
C GLN A 192 -67.56 -20.82 71.54
N GLU A 193 -67.24 -21.86 70.77
CA GLU A 193 -68.06 -23.06 70.64
C GLU A 193 -68.09 -23.87 71.95
N ASP A 194 -66.94 -24.04 72.61
CA ASP A 194 -66.84 -24.69 73.92
C ASP A 194 -67.60 -23.92 75.01
N GLU A 195 -67.46 -22.59 75.05
CA GLU A 195 -68.24 -21.75 75.94
C GLU A 195 -69.75 -21.89 75.67
N PHE A 196 -70.15 -21.94 74.40
CA PHE A 196 -71.54 -22.10 74.01
C PHE A 196 -72.08 -23.46 74.45
N GLU A 197 -71.30 -24.53 74.30
CA GLU A 197 -71.64 -25.86 74.81
C GLU A 197 -71.78 -25.87 76.34
N LEU A 198 -70.83 -25.27 77.06
CA LEU A 198 -70.88 -25.15 78.51
C LEU A 198 -72.10 -24.36 78.96
N ILE A 199 -72.43 -23.26 78.27
CA ILE A 199 -73.65 -22.49 78.51
C ILE A 199 -74.89 -23.32 78.22
N LYS A 200 -74.91 -24.13 77.16
CA LYS A 200 -76.03 -25.02 76.85
C LYS A 200 -76.20 -26.11 77.90
N LYS A 201 -75.09 -26.66 78.42
CA LYS A 201 -75.08 -27.65 79.52
C LYS A 201 -75.53 -27.01 80.84
N THR A 202 -75.01 -25.83 81.19
CA THR A 202 -75.45 -25.08 82.37
C THR A 202 -76.88 -24.59 82.24
N ASP A 203 -77.35 -24.16 81.07
CA ASP A 203 -78.75 -23.81 80.84
C ASP A 203 -79.66 -25.04 80.89
N LYS A 204 -79.21 -26.22 80.44
CA LYS A 204 -79.91 -27.50 80.67
C LYS A 204 -79.96 -27.86 82.17
N MET A 205 -78.86 -27.70 82.90
CA MET A 205 -78.82 -27.96 84.35
C MET A 205 -79.67 -26.94 85.11
N LEU A 206 -79.54 -25.66 84.78
CA LEU A 206 -80.33 -24.56 85.30
C LEU A 206 -81.79 -24.70 84.89
N SER A 207 -82.15 -25.25 83.73
CA SER A 207 -83.54 -25.51 83.35
C SER A 207 -84.11 -26.74 84.06
N LYS A 208 -83.29 -27.73 84.45
CA LYS A 208 -83.68 -28.77 85.42
C LYS A 208 -83.88 -28.19 86.82
N LYS A 209 -82.89 -27.44 87.35
CA LYS A 209 -82.98 -26.69 88.64
C LYS A 209 -84.03 -25.58 88.62
N LEU A 210 -84.39 -25.08 87.44
CA LEU A 210 -85.50 -24.16 87.24
C LEU A 210 -86.79 -24.89 86.98
N LYS A 211 -86.90 -26.13 86.51
CA LYS A 211 -88.18 -26.83 86.62
C LYS A 211 -88.61 -26.93 88.10
N THR A 212 -87.64 -26.99 89.01
CA THR A 212 -87.86 -26.87 90.46
C THR A 212 -88.10 -25.42 90.94
N LEU A 213 -87.41 -24.40 90.42
CA LEU A 213 -87.60 -22.97 90.80
C LEU A 213 -88.64 -22.17 89.99
N LYS A 214 -89.10 -22.66 88.83
CA LYS A 214 -90.10 -22.08 87.91
C LYS A 214 -91.52 -22.33 88.39
N LYS A 215 -91.69 -23.08 89.49
CA LYS A 215 -92.86 -22.92 90.36
C LYS A 215 -92.86 -21.57 91.11
N ALA A 216 -91.77 -20.80 91.11
CA ALA A 216 -91.66 -19.57 91.90
C ALA A 216 -91.33 -18.27 91.11
N LEU A 217 -90.64 -18.24 89.96
CA LEU A 217 -90.22 -16.93 89.41
C LEU A 217 -89.90 -16.90 87.90
N ASP A 218 -90.91 -16.68 87.07
CA ASP A 218 -90.78 -16.44 85.61
C ASP A 218 -90.66 -14.93 85.31
N LYS A 219 -89.47 -14.43 84.91
CA LYS A 219 -89.31 -13.28 83.96
C LYS A 219 -87.89 -12.88 83.48
N LYS A 220 -86.78 -13.43 83.98
CA LYS A 220 -85.41 -12.91 83.64
C LYS A 220 -84.53 -13.73 82.66
N LYS A 221 -85.04 -14.79 82.02
CA LYS A 221 -84.21 -15.79 81.30
C LYS A 221 -83.87 -15.58 79.81
N SER A 222 -84.62 -14.79 79.05
CA SER A 222 -84.50 -14.78 77.57
C SER A 222 -83.42 -13.84 76.99
N LYS A 223 -82.72 -13.04 77.81
CA LYS A 223 -81.76 -12.02 77.34
C LYS A 223 -80.31 -12.53 77.17
N VAL A 224 -79.82 -13.45 78.00
CA VAL A 224 -78.40 -13.87 77.97
C VAL A 224 -78.11 -14.84 76.80
N ILE A 225 -78.99 -15.81 76.56
CA ILE A 225 -78.85 -16.79 75.46
C ILE A 225 -78.91 -16.10 74.08
N LYS A 226 -79.79 -15.10 73.92
CA LYS A 226 -79.87 -14.32 72.67
C LYS A 226 -78.62 -13.49 72.41
N LYS A 227 -77.97 -12.95 73.46
CA LYS A 227 -76.77 -12.10 73.30
C LYS A 227 -75.53 -12.89 72.86
N LYS A 228 -75.26 -14.05 73.46
CA LYS A 228 -74.13 -14.91 73.04
C LYS A 228 -74.36 -15.61 71.69
N LYS A 229 -75.59 -16.05 71.38
CA LYS A 229 -75.92 -16.58 70.05
C LYS A 229 -75.73 -15.52 68.94
N LYS A 230 -76.00 -14.25 69.24
CA LYS A 230 -75.74 -13.14 68.31
C LYS A 230 -74.24 -12.90 68.10
N SER A 231 -73.44 -12.91 69.18
CA SER A 231 -71.97 -12.77 69.10
C SER A 231 -71.31 -13.88 68.27
N ILE A 232 -71.74 -15.15 68.44
CA ILE A 232 -71.23 -16.28 67.64
C ILE A 232 -71.65 -16.15 66.17
N GLY A 233 -72.86 -15.63 65.90
CA GLY A 233 -73.30 -15.33 64.54
C GLY A 233 -72.47 -14.23 63.86
N GLU A 234 -72.11 -13.18 64.61
CA GLU A 234 -71.23 -12.10 64.14
C GLU A 234 -69.80 -12.62 63.89
N SER A 235 -69.24 -13.45 64.77
CA SER A 235 -67.93 -14.11 64.57
C SER A 235 -67.94 -15.02 63.34
N LYS A 236 -68.95 -15.90 63.18
CA LYS A 236 -69.08 -16.76 61.98
C LYS A 236 -69.25 -15.96 60.70
N SER A 237 -69.94 -14.82 60.76
CA SER A 237 -70.06 -13.91 59.61
C SER A 237 -68.73 -13.22 59.29
N ASN A 238 -67.94 -12.85 60.30
CA ASN A 238 -66.61 -12.27 60.11
C ASN A 238 -65.61 -13.29 59.54
N LEU A 239 -65.61 -14.52 60.04
CA LEU A 239 -64.78 -15.61 59.50
C LEU A 239 -65.10 -15.84 58.01
N LYS A 240 -66.39 -15.97 57.66
CA LYS A 240 -66.80 -16.07 56.24
C LYS A 240 -66.40 -14.84 55.41
N ARG A 241 -66.42 -13.64 56.01
CA ARG A 241 -65.96 -12.42 55.33
C ARG A 241 -64.45 -12.43 55.12
N LEU A 242 -63.68 -12.99 56.04
CA LEU A 242 -62.22 -13.12 55.92
C LEU A 242 -61.83 -14.23 54.97
N GLU A 243 -62.49 -15.38 55.02
CA GLU A 243 -62.35 -16.45 54.02
C GLU A 243 -62.67 -15.93 52.62
N SER A 244 -63.77 -15.18 52.44
CA SER A 244 -64.10 -14.59 51.13
C SER A 244 -63.14 -13.49 50.68
N LYS A 245 -62.52 -12.74 51.61
CA LYS A 245 -61.43 -11.81 51.27
C LYS A 245 -60.16 -12.56 50.89
N TYR A 246 -59.83 -13.64 51.61
CA TYR A 246 -58.69 -14.50 51.33
C TYR A 246 -58.82 -15.17 49.96
N THR A 247 -60.00 -15.73 49.63
CA THR A 247 -60.24 -16.34 48.31
C THR A 247 -60.16 -15.29 47.20
N LYS A 248 -60.76 -14.09 47.37
CA LYS A 248 -60.62 -13.00 46.41
C LYS A 248 -59.16 -12.54 46.23
N LEU A 249 -58.40 -12.48 47.32
CA LEU A 249 -56.98 -12.12 47.27
C LEU A 249 -56.17 -13.21 46.55
N LYS A 250 -56.45 -14.48 46.83
CA LYS A 250 -55.84 -15.64 46.17
C LYS A 250 -56.14 -15.64 44.67
N ASP A 251 -57.39 -15.42 44.28
CA ASP A 251 -57.79 -15.33 42.88
C ASP A 251 -57.14 -14.14 42.16
N ALA A 252 -57.00 -13.00 42.83
CA ALA A 252 -56.26 -11.85 42.31
C ALA A 252 -54.77 -12.18 42.12
N LEU A 253 -54.16 -12.85 43.10
CA LEU A 253 -52.77 -13.28 43.07
C LEU A 253 -52.52 -14.31 41.96
N ASP A 254 -53.44 -15.25 41.74
CA ASP A 254 -53.37 -16.20 40.62
C ASP A 254 -53.54 -15.50 39.26
N LYS A 255 -54.39 -14.47 39.16
CA LYS A 255 -54.50 -13.64 37.94
C LYS A 255 -53.23 -12.84 37.66
N ASP A 256 -52.65 -12.23 38.68
CA ASP A 256 -51.41 -11.46 38.52
C ASP A 256 -50.22 -12.38 38.24
N LYS A 257 -50.16 -13.58 38.84
CA LYS A 257 -49.20 -14.62 38.49
C LYS A 257 -49.30 -15.03 37.02
N LYS A 258 -50.52 -15.24 36.50
CA LYS A 258 -50.74 -15.53 35.06
C LYS A 258 -50.26 -14.39 34.16
N LYS A 259 -50.58 -13.13 34.50
CA LYS A 259 -50.07 -11.95 33.76
C LYS A 259 -48.54 -11.88 33.80
N MET A 260 -47.93 -12.18 34.94
CA MET A 260 -46.48 -12.20 35.11
C MET A 260 -45.84 -13.31 34.26
N GLU A 261 -46.45 -14.50 34.21
CA GLU A 261 -46.02 -15.60 33.34
C GLU A 261 -46.12 -15.24 31.84
N GLU A 262 -47.16 -14.50 31.44
CA GLU A 262 -47.29 -13.98 30.07
C GLU A 262 -46.22 -12.93 29.74
N LEU A 263 -45.93 -12.00 30.66
CA LEU A 263 -44.86 -11.01 30.51
C LEU A 263 -43.47 -11.68 30.44
N LEU A 264 -43.23 -12.71 31.26
CA LEU A 264 -42.01 -13.51 31.22
C LEU A 264 -41.87 -14.25 29.88
N LYS A 265 -42.96 -14.80 29.33
CA LYS A 265 -42.95 -15.41 27.99
C LYS A 265 -42.62 -14.37 26.91
N LYS A 266 -43.26 -13.19 26.94
CA LYS A 266 -42.97 -12.10 26.00
C LYS A 266 -41.52 -11.62 26.09
N ASN A 267 -40.99 -11.48 27.30
CA ASN A 267 -39.60 -11.09 27.52
C ASN A 267 -38.62 -12.12 26.95
N LYS A 268 -38.85 -13.43 27.22
CA LYS A 268 -38.05 -14.51 26.63
C LYS A 268 -38.11 -14.52 25.09
N GLU A 269 -39.27 -14.21 24.51
CA GLU A 269 -39.43 -14.12 23.06
C GLU A 269 -38.64 -12.92 22.48
N GLN A 270 -38.67 -11.77 23.17
CA GLN A 270 -37.87 -10.60 22.82
C GLN A 270 -36.36 -10.87 22.96
N GLU A 271 -35.92 -11.57 24.01
CA GLU A 271 -34.53 -11.98 24.17
C GLU A 271 -34.06 -12.86 23.00
N LYS A 272 -34.88 -13.83 22.57
CA LYS A 272 -34.59 -14.65 21.38
C LYS A 272 -34.48 -13.80 20.12
N GLN A 273 -35.39 -12.85 19.90
CA GLN A 273 -35.34 -11.94 18.74
C GLN A 273 -34.07 -11.07 18.76
N ILE A 274 -33.66 -10.57 19.93
CA ILE A 274 -32.40 -9.83 20.10
C ILE A 274 -31.20 -10.73 19.80
N GLU A 275 -31.23 -11.99 20.23
CA GLU A 275 -30.16 -12.95 19.94
C GLU A 275 -30.04 -13.23 18.43
N ILE A 276 -31.17 -13.38 17.75
CA ILE A 276 -31.23 -13.54 16.29
C ILE A 276 -30.67 -12.29 15.60
N LEU A 277 -31.11 -11.09 16.00
CA LEU A 277 -30.59 -9.83 15.44
C LEU A 277 -29.09 -9.65 15.69
N LYS A 278 -28.60 -10.03 16.88
CA LYS A 278 -27.16 -10.04 17.18
C LYS A 278 -26.40 -10.98 16.26
N LYS A 279 -26.89 -12.22 16.09
CA LYS A 279 -26.26 -13.19 15.19
C LYS A 279 -26.24 -12.68 13.75
N ASP A 280 -27.33 -12.07 13.29
CA ASP A 280 -27.44 -11.52 11.94
C ASP A 280 -26.50 -10.33 11.71
N VAL A 281 -26.40 -9.41 12.68
CA VAL A 281 -25.45 -8.29 12.66
C VAL A 281 -24.00 -8.79 12.72
N ILE A 282 -23.69 -9.75 13.60
CA ILE A 282 -22.35 -10.34 13.69
C ILE A 282 -21.99 -11.04 12.38
N SER A 283 -22.90 -11.81 11.76
CA SER A 283 -22.62 -12.47 10.48
C SER A 283 -22.43 -11.49 9.34
N LYS A 284 -23.16 -10.36 9.32
CA LYS A 284 -22.96 -9.26 8.36
C LYS A 284 -21.60 -8.58 8.57
N ILE A 285 -21.22 -8.33 9.82
CA ILE A 285 -19.91 -7.77 10.17
C ILE A 285 -18.79 -8.75 9.79
N ASP A 286 -18.95 -10.04 10.04
CA ASP A 286 -17.95 -11.07 9.70
C ASP A 286 -17.79 -11.25 8.19
N THR A 287 -18.89 -11.23 7.44
CA THR A 287 -18.84 -11.34 5.98
C THR A 287 -18.21 -10.10 5.34
N GLU A 288 -18.54 -8.90 5.82
CA GLU A 288 -17.87 -7.66 5.41
C GLU A 288 -16.41 -7.63 5.86
N SER A 289 -16.09 -8.02 7.11
CA SER A 289 -14.72 -8.10 7.62
C SER A 289 -13.86 -9.05 6.81
N LYS A 290 -14.37 -10.23 6.42
CA LYS A 290 -13.65 -11.18 5.57
C LYS A 290 -13.40 -10.65 4.15
N LYS A 291 -14.29 -9.80 3.62
CA LYS A 291 -14.01 -9.05 2.38
C LYS A 291 -12.92 -8.03 2.61
N PHE A 292 -12.95 -7.32 3.74
CA PHE A 292 -11.92 -6.34 4.11
C PHE A 292 -10.55 -6.98 4.32
N ASP A 293 -10.43 -8.08 5.07
CA ASP A 293 -9.15 -8.75 5.35
C ASP A 293 -8.47 -9.24 4.06
N LYS A 294 -9.23 -9.77 3.11
CA LYS A 294 -8.70 -10.10 1.77
C LYS A 294 -8.20 -8.88 1.00
N THR A 295 -8.94 -7.77 1.09
CA THR A 295 -8.53 -6.50 0.45
C THR A 295 -7.31 -5.88 1.15
N ILE A 296 -7.21 -6.01 2.47
CA ILE A 296 -6.13 -5.45 3.30
C ILE A 296 -4.81 -6.19 3.04
N ASP A 297 -4.82 -7.53 2.94
CA ASP A 297 -3.63 -8.33 2.60
C ASP A 297 -3.06 -7.99 1.22
N ASP A 298 -3.95 -7.68 0.26
CA ASP A 298 -3.55 -7.21 -1.06
C ASP A 298 -3.02 -5.77 -1.01
N VAL A 299 -3.64 -4.90 -0.20
CA VAL A 299 -3.25 -3.49 -0.01
C VAL A 299 -1.93 -3.34 0.78
N GLU A 300 -1.62 -4.19 1.76
CA GLU A 300 -0.34 -4.15 2.50
C GLU A 300 0.87 -4.42 1.60
N LYS A 301 0.67 -5.20 0.52
CA LYS A 301 1.71 -5.50 -0.47
C LYS A 301 1.83 -4.41 -1.55
N VAL A 302 0.86 -3.49 -1.65
CA VAL A 302 0.90 -2.39 -2.62
C VAL A 302 2.06 -1.41 -2.37
N PRO A 303 2.33 -0.93 -1.14
CA PRO A 303 3.46 -0.04 -0.86
C PRO A 303 4.82 -0.64 -1.25
N SER A 304 5.05 -1.92 -0.97
CA SER A 304 6.33 -2.58 -1.28
C SER A 304 6.51 -2.79 -2.79
N ARG A 305 5.46 -3.24 -3.48
CA ARG A 305 5.43 -3.35 -4.95
C ARG A 305 5.60 -1.98 -5.61
N LEU A 306 4.89 -0.95 -5.14
CA LEU A 306 5.00 0.44 -5.59
C LEU A 306 6.42 0.98 -5.43
N LYS A 307 7.01 0.80 -4.24
CA LYS A 307 8.38 1.25 -3.96
C LYS A 307 9.39 0.56 -4.87
N SER A 308 9.19 -0.73 -5.16
CA SER A 308 10.03 -1.47 -6.10
C SER A 308 9.89 -0.94 -7.55
N LEU A 309 8.67 -0.64 -8.00
CA LEU A 309 8.40 -0.06 -9.31
C LEU A 309 8.98 1.34 -9.46
N MET A 310 8.83 2.20 -8.45
CA MET A 310 9.42 3.55 -8.45
C MET A 310 10.95 3.50 -8.48
N ARG A 311 11.57 2.56 -7.76
CA ARG A 311 13.03 2.33 -7.84
C ARG A 311 13.45 1.88 -9.24
N LYS A 312 12.70 0.95 -9.87
CA LYS A 312 12.96 0.51 -11.24
C LYS A 312 12.81 1.66 -12.23
N LYS A 313 11.72 2.44 -12.14
CA LYS A 313 11.47 3.66 -12.95
C LYS A 313 12.59 4.69 -12.83
N ASN A 314 13.11 4.91 -11.62
CA ASN A 314 14.19 5.87 -11.44
C ASN A 314 15.52 5.36 -12.01
N LYS A 315 15.79 4.05 -11.95
CA LYS A 315 16.96 3.43 -12.60
C LYS A 315 16.87 3.53 -14.12
N ILE A 316 15.78 3.00 -14.68
CA ILE A 316 15.00 3.56 -15.78
C ILE A 316 15.52 4.84 -16.44
N LEU A 317 14.95 5.94 -15.96
CA LEU A 317 15.18 7.31 -16.36
C LEU A 317 16.65 7.73 -16.28
N LYS A 318 17.40 7.27 -15.26
CA LYS A 318 18.83 7.60 -15.16
C LYS A 318 19.62 7.00 -16.32
N ILE A 319 19.34 5.74 -16.69
CA ILE A 319 20.01 5.11 -17.83
C ILE A 319 19.55 5.78 -19.13
N LEU A 320 18.24 6.05 -19.28
CA LEU A 320 17.68 6.72 -20.46
C LEU A 320 18.33 8.10 -20.72
N ASN A 321 18.48 8.93 -19.67
CA ASN A 321 19.10 10.24 -19.79
C ASN A 321 20.60 10.14 -20.15
N LYS A 322 21.31 9.15 -19.59
CA LYS A 322 22.72 8.90 -19.91
C LYS A 322 22.88 8.43 -21.36
N VAL A 323 22.02 7.53 -21.81
CA VAL A 323 21.92 7.06 -23.19
C VAL A 323 21.73 8.26 -24.10
N ARG A 324 20.69 9.08 -23.89
CA ARG A 324 20.44 10.27 -24.73
C ARG A 324 21.61 11.26 -24.79
N TYR A 325 22.29 11.50 -23.66
CA TYR A 325 23.49 12.34 -23.64
C TYR A 325 24.64 11.75 -24.48
N ASN A 326 24.92 10.45 -24.30
CA ASN A 326 25.98 9.76 -25.03
C ASN A 326 25.67 9.70 -26.53
N GLU A 327 24.42 9.49 -26.91
CA GLU A 327 23.96 9.49 -28.30
C GLU A 327 24.22 10.82 -28.98
N SER A 328 23.80 11.93 -28.35
CA SER A 328 24.01 13.29 -28.87
C SER A 328 25.49 13.58 -29.08
N MET A 329 26.32 13.28 -28.08
CA MET A 329 27.79 13.41 -28.16
C MET A 329 28.41 12.56 -29.28
N LEU A 330 27.91 11.33 -29.51
CA LEU A 330 28.39 10.48 -30.59
C LEU A 330 27.99 11.00 -31.97
N LYS A 331 26.75 11.48 -32.11
CA LYS A 331 26.25 12.12 -33.35
C LYS A 331 27.07 13.35 -33.70
N GLU A 332 27.30 14.24 -32.73
CA GLU A 332 28.08 15.46 -32.94
C GLU A 332 29.51 15.14 -33.39
N LYS A 333 30.19 14.22 -32.69
CA LYS A 333 31.54 13.76 -33.09
C LYS A 333 31.57 13.12 -34.46
N LEU A 334 30.58 12.28 -34.78
CA LEU A 334 30.51 11.63 -36.08
C LEU A 334 30.29 12.65 -37.21
N LEU A 335 29.42 13.64 -37.00
CA LEU A 335 29.19 14.72 -37.95
C LEU A 335 30.45 15.56 -38.18
N ASP A 336 31.23 15.83 -37.13
CA ASP A 336 32.50 16.54 -37.26
C ASP A 336 33.56 15.73 -38.01
N LEU A 337 33.66 14.41 -37.77
CA LEU A 337 34.54 13.55 -38.57
C LEU A 337 34.08 13.48 -40.03
N MET A 338 32.77 13.41 -40.30
CA MET A 338 32.24 13.46 -41.66
C MET A 338 32.55 14.78 -42.36
N LYS A 339 32.43 15.93 -41.66
CA LYS A 339 32.83 17.24 -42.20
C LYS A 339 34.32 17.26 -42.54
N LYS A 340 35.18 16.80 -41.63
CA LYS A 340 36.63 16.67 -41.88
C LYS A 340 36.91 15.79 -43.10
N GLY A 341 36.28 14.62 -43.20
CA GLY A 341 36.41 13.73 -44.36
C GLY A 341 35.97 14.36 -45.68
N SER A 342 34.94 15.21 -45.66
CA SER A 342 34.50 15.95 -46.85
C SER A 342 35.53 16.97 -47.34
N THR A 343 36.27 17.61 -46.42
CA THR A 343 37.30 18.61 -46.74
C THR A 343 38.60 18.04 -47.28
N ILE A 344 38.86 16.74 -47.09
CA ILE A 344 40.07 16.06 -47.59
C ILE A 344 40.22 16.18 -49.12
N ASN A 345 39.12 16.28 -49.87
CA ASN A 345 39.17 16.43 -51.33
C ASN A 345 39.72 17.79 -51.79
N LEU A 346 39.91 18.75 -50.88
CA LEU A 346 40.33 20.12 -51.20
C LEU A 346 41.83 20.34 -51.00
N LYS A 347 42.58 19.34 -50.53
CA LYS A 347 44.03 19.43 -50.28
C LYS A 347 44.82 18.75 -51.39
N ASP A 348 45.92 19.36 -51.80
CA ASP A 348 46.79 18.85 -52.87
C ASP A 348 47.94 17.96 -52.36
N ASP A 349 48.28 18.02 -51.07
CA ASP A 349 49.38 17.24 -50.50
C ASP A 349 48.92 15.84 -50.04
N SER A 350 49.43 14.81 -50.71
CA SER A 350 49.12 13.42 -50.43
C SER A 350 49.56 12.93 -49.05
N GLN A 351 50.62 13.48 -48.45
CA GLN A 351 51.07 13.03 -47.13
C GLN A 351 50.19 13.55 -46.00
N ASP A 352 49.73 14.81 -46.11
CA ASP A 352 48.79 15.38 -45.14
C ASP A 352 47.44 14.66 -45.19
N ILE A 353 47.02 14.21 -46.38
CA ILE A 353 45.77 13.45 -46.55
C ILE A 353 45.83 12.09 -45.84
N ILE A 354 46.96 11.38 -45.88
CA ILE A 354 47.11 10.07 -45.18
C ILE A 354 46.95 10.25 -43.67
N LYS A 355 47.64 11.23 -43.08
CA LYS A 355 47.54 11.51 -41.64
C LYS A 355 46.11 11.87 -41.24
N GLU A 356 45.42 12.67 -42.06
CA GLU A 356 44.02 13.00 -41.80
C GLU A 356 43.10 11.79 -41.89
N ILE A 357 43.36 10.84 -42.80
CA ILE A 357 42.62 9.58 -42.86
C ILE A 357 42.88 8.72 -41.61
N GLU A 358 44.13 8.58 -41.17
CA GLU A 358 44.46 7.84 -39.94
C GLU A 358 43.78 8.43 -38.70
N GLU A 359 43.71 9.77 -38.61
CA GLU A 359 42.96 10.47 -37.56
C GLU A 359 41.45 10.20 -37.64
N LEU A 360 40.88 10.19 -38.85
CA LEU A 360 39.47 9.86 -39.08
C LEU A 360 39.15 8.42 -38.70
N GLU A 361 39.99 7.46 -39.08
CA GLU A 361 39.83 6.05 -38.73
C GLU A 361 39.92 5.84 -37.22
N THR A 362 40.91 6.44 -36.56
CA THR A 362 41.07 6.38 -35.11
C THR A 362 39.84 6.98 -34.41
N GLY A 363 39.32 8.10 -34.93
CA GLY A 363 38.10 8.73 -34.43
C GLY A 363 36.86 7.84 -34.60
N LEU A 364 36.73 7.16 -35.75
CA LEU A 364 35.65 6.23 -36.03
C LEU A 364 35.69 5.01 -35.11
N ASP A 365 36.88 4.49 -34.81
CA ASP A 365 37.09 3.37 -33.89
C ASP A 365 36.68 3.73 -32.46
N ASP A 366 37.01 4.94 -31.99
CA ASP A 366 36.54 5.45 -30.68
C ASP A 366 35.00 5.54 -30.64
N ILE A 367 34.38 6.04 -31.70
CA ILE A 367 32.91 6.07 -31.83
C ILE A 367 32.33 4.66 -31.79
N THR A 368 32.94 3.71 -32.49
CA THR A 368 32.48 2.31 -32.54
C THR A 368 32.59 1.63 -31.17
N LYS A 369 33.67 1.87 -30.43
CA LYS A 369 33.82 1.38 -29.05
C LYS A 369 32.74 1.97 -28.14
N LYS A 370 32.46 3.28 -28.24
CA LYS A 370 31.41 3.93 -27.46
C LYS A 370 30.01 3.47 -27.83
N LYS A 371 29.75 3.22 -29.11
CA LYS A 371 28.52 2.59 -29.61
C LYS A 371 28.26 1.24 -28.94
N SER A 372 29.28 0.37 -28.83
CA SER A 372 29.12 -0.92 -28.14
C SER A 372 28.78 -0.77 -26.65
N PHE A 373 29.28 0.28 -26.00
CA PHE A 373 28.96 0.60 -24.61
C PHE A 373 27.52 1.08 -24.46
N PHE A 374 27.08 1.92 -25.40
CA PHE A 374 25.72 2.40 -25.51
C PHE A 374 24.72 1.25 -25.71
N GLU A 375 25.01 0.31 -26.63
CA GLU A 375 24.21 -0.90 -26.87
C GLU A 375 23.99 -1.71 -25.59
N LYS A 376 25.04 -1.87 -24.77
CA LYS A 376 24.94 -2.54 -23.48
C LYS A 376 24.06 -1.79 -22.49
N GLU A 377 24.06 -0.46 -22.50
CA GLU A 377 23.19 0.35 -21.64
C GLU A 377 21.72 0.26 -22.07
N VAL A 378 21.44 0.30 -23.37
CA VAL A 378 20.09 0.10 -23.91
C VAL A 378 19.57 -1.31 -23.57
N LYS A 379 20.41 -2.35 -23.72
CA LYS A 379 20.05 -3.72 -23.35
C LYS A 379 19.69 -3.85 -21.86
N LYS A 380 20.40 -3.15 -20.97
CA LYS A 380 20.06 -3.09 -19.54
C LYS A 380 18.68 -2.48 -19.30
N ILE A 381 18.26 -1.50 -20.09
CA ILE A 381 16.90 -0.93 -20.00
C ILE A 381 15.87 -2.00 -20.35
N PHE A 382 16.06 -2.72 -21.47
CA PHE A 382 15.16 -3.79 -21.88
C PHE A 382 15.09 -4.93 -20.85
N ASP A 383 16.23 -5.31 -20.25
CA ASP A 383 16.25 -6.34 -19.20
C ASP A 383 15.52 -5.89 -17.92
N LEU A 384 15.57 -4.60 -17.59
CA LEU A 384 14.79 -4.05 -16.47
C LEU A 384 13.28 -3.95 -16.77
N LEU A 385 12.91 -3.87 -18.06
CA LEU A 385 11.54 -3.81 -18.55
C LEU A 385 10.88 -5.18 -18.73
N LYS A 386 11.65 -6.26 -18.89
CA LYS A 386 11.13 -7.62 -18.86
C LYS A 386 10.59 -7.92 -17.46
N ILE A 387 9.33 -7.57 -17.26
CA ILE A 387 8.50 -7.98 -16.13
C ILE A 387 8.30 -9.49 -16.30
N ARG A 388 9.04 -10.29 -15.52
CA ARG A 388 8.64 -11.66 -15.20
C ARG A 388 7.48 -11.64 -14.22
#